data_AF-A0A923CGA2-F1
#
_entry.id   AF-A0A923CGA2-F1
#
_cell.length_a   1.000
_cell.length_b   1.000
_cell.length_c   1.000
_cell.angle_alpha   90.00
_cell.angle_beta   90.00
_cell.angle_gamma   90.00
#
_symmetry.space_group_name_H-M   'P 1'
#
loop_
_entity.id
_entity.type
_entity.pdbx_description
1 polymer ?
#
loop_
_entity_poly.entity_id
_entity_poly.type
_entity_poly.pdbx_seq_one_letter_code
_entity_poly.pdbx_strand_id
1 'polypeptide(L)' 'MRQAGPTIPQGWPILFSGGGDLMSQSRICLDAGHGMSNVVAGRFDPGAVAGGVREADVSLDWA' A
#
# COMPACT_ATOMS: atom_id res chain seq x y z
N MET A 1 10.21 -37.80 -20.86
CA MET A 1 9.67 -36.50 -21.32
C MET A 1 10.33 -35.40 -20.51
N ARG A 2 11.19 -34.56 -21.10
CA ARG A 2 11.80 -33.43 -20.40
C ARG A 2 10.85 -32.24 -20.52
N GLN A 3 10.38 -31.73 -19.39
CA GLN A 3 9.53 -30.56 -19.34
C GLN A 3 10.33 -29.35 -19.83
N ALA A 4 9.87 -28.69 -20.89
CA ALA A 4 10.48 -27.47 -21.38
C ALA A 4 10.25 -26.38 -20.32
N GLY A 5 11.34 -25.83 -19.78
CA GLY A 5 11.28 -24.65 -18.92
C GLY A 5 10.76 -23.43 -19.70
N PRO A 6 10.28 -22.39 -19.01
CA PRO A 6 9.77 -21.19 -19.67
C PRO A 6 10.86 -20.56 -20.53
N THR A 7 10.69 -20.57 -21.85
CA THR A 7 11.50 -19.79 -22.78
C THR A 7 11.16 -18.32 -22.60
N ILE A 8 12.03 -17.57 -21.91
CA ILE A 8 11.92 -16.11 -21.81
C ILE A 8 12.15 -15.54 -23.23
N PRO A 9 11.24 -14.73 -23.78
CA PRO A 9 11.41 -14.11 -25.08
C PRO A 9 12.69 -13.27 -25.11
N GLN A 10 13.54 -13.52 -26.11
CA GLN A 10 14.73 -12.70 -26.36
C GLN A 10 14.29 -11.25 -26.61
N GLY A 11 14.63 -10.35 -25.69
CA GLY A 11 14.23 -8.94 -25.72
C GLY A 11 13.65 -8.40 -24.40
N TRP A 12 13.32 -9.29 -23.45
CA TRP A 12 13.02 -8.86 -22.07
C TRP A 12 14.33 -8.68 -21.30
N PRO A 13 14.53 -7.57 -20.57
CA PRO A 13 15.76 -7.37 -19.82
C PRO A 13 15.89 -8.47 -18.76
N ILE A 14 16.88 -9.34 -18.95
CA ILE A 14 17.30 -10.32 -17.95
C ILE A 14 17.98 -9.53 -16.84
N LEU A 15 17.23 -9.21 -15.78
CA LEU A 15 17.77 -8.56 -14.59
C LEU A 15 18.31 -9.65 -13.64
N PHE A 16 19.56 -10.05 -13.83
CA PHE A 16 20.31 -10.74 -12.78
C PHE A 16 21.72 -10.17 -12.69
N SER A 17 21.97 -9.29 -11.71
CA SER A 17 23.19 -9.34 -10.89
C SER A 17 23.12 -8.31 -9.77
N GLY A 18 23.59 -8.70 -8.58
CA GLY A 18 23.87 -7.78 -7.48
C GLY A 18 23.44 -8.34 -6.13
N GLY A 19 24.24 -9.23 -5.55
CA GLY A 19 24.18 -9.51 -4.12
C GLY A 19 24.65 -8.28 -3.34
N GLY A 20 23.75 -7.65 -2.60
CA GLY A 20 24.01 -6.51 -1.73
C GLY A 20 22.72 -6.10 -1.01
N ASP A 21 22.72 -6.28 0.31
CA ASP A 21 21.68 -5.92 1.30
C ASP A 21 20.20 -6.04 0.88
N LEU A 22 19.60 -7.15 1.30
CA LEU A 22 18.15 -7.36 1.41
C LEU A 22 17.52 -6.48 2.51
N MET A 23 17.76 -5.17 2.52
CA MET A 23 16.74 -4.25 3.05
C MET A 23 15.74 -4.02 1.92
N SER A 24 14.73 -4.89 1.87
CA SER A 24 13.58 -4.75 0.98
C SER A 24 13.08 -3.31 1.04
N GLN A 25 13.26 -2.53 -0.03
CA GLN A 25 12.57 -1.25 -0.21
C GLN A 25 11.09 -1.53 -0.48
N SER A 26 10.42 -2.08 0.53
CA SER A 26 8.99 -2.29 0.50
C SER A 26 8.31 -0.93 0.51
N ARG A 27 7.48 -0.67 -0.50
CA ARG A 27 6.57 0.47 -0.47
C ARG A 27 5.50 0.15 0.57
N ILE A 28 5.39 0.99 1.60
CA ILE A 28 4.37 0.87 2.64
C ILE A 28 3.28 1.89 2.32
N CYS A 29 2.06 1.41 2.11
CA CYS A 29 0.88 2.26 2.03
C CYS A 29 0.25 2.33 3.42
N LEU A 30 0.01 3.55 3.91
CA LEU A 30 -0.73 3.80 5.15
C LEU A 30 -2.13 4.29 4.77
N ASP A 31 -3.15 3.66 5.33
CA ASP A 31 -4.54 4.12 5.27
C ASP A 31 -4.97 4.42 6.70
N ALA A 32 -5.17 5.69 7.02
CA ALA A 32 -5.54 6.14 8.36
C ALA A 32 -7.01 5.79 8.70
N GLY A 33 -7.82 5.41 7.69
CA GLY A 33 -9.26 5.25 7.86
C GLY A 33 -9.97 6.59 8.13
N HIS A 34 -11.23 6.69 7.69
CA HIS A 34 -12.10 7.85 7.86
C HIS A 34 -11.43 9.20 7.48
N GLY A 35 -12.01 10.33 7.90
CA GLY A 35 -11.60 11.67 7.49
C GLY A 35 -12.13 12.07 6.11
N MET A 36 -12.12 11.16 5.14
CA MET A 36 -12.80 11.32 3.85
C MET A 36 -13.87 10.24 3.68
N SER A 37 -15.07 10.66 3.25
CA SER A 37 -16.20 9.75 3.05
C SER A 37 -16.00 8.86 1.83
N ASN A 38 -16.27 7.57 2.02
CA ASN A 38 -16.31 6.57 0.95
C ASN A 38 -17.56 6.68 0.05
N VAL A 39 -18.59 7.42 0.48
CA VAL A 39 -19.88 7.52 -0.24
C VAL A 39 -19.94 8.79 -1.11
N VAL A 40 -19.38 9.90 -0.61
CA VAL A 40 -19.45 11.20 -1.27
C VAL A 40 -18.08 11.87 -1.27
N ALA A 41 -17.53 12.12 -2.45
CA ALA A 41 -16.25 12.80 -2.60
C ALA A 41 -16.26 14.18 -1.94
N GLY A 42 -15.18 14.51 -1.20
CA GLY A 42 -15.02 15.80 -0.52
C GLY A 42 -15.83 15.95 0.77
N ARG A 43 -16.60 14.94 1.17
CA ARG A 43 -17.33 14.96 2.44
C ARG A 43 -16.47 14.38 3.55
N PHE A 44 -16.39 15.08 4.68
CA PHE A 44 -15.76 14.56 5.88
C PHE A 44 -16.57 13.39 6.48
N ASP A 45 -15.87 12.32 6.85
CA ASP A 45 -16.43 11.18 7.57
C ASP A 45 -15.77 11.07 8.95
N PRO A 46 -16.50 11.27 10.06
CA PRO A 46 -15.93 11.20 11.40
C PRO A 46 -15.57 9.78 11.85
N GLY A 47 -16.07 8.74 11.17
CA GLY A 47 -16.02 7.38 11.69
C GLY A 47 -16.84 7.22 12.97
N ALA A 48 -16.39 6.35 13.88
CA ALA A 48 -17.02 6.18 15.18
C ALA A 48 -16.86 7.44 16.06
N VAL A 49 -17.88 7.75 16.86
CA VAL A 49 -17.89 8.91 17.77
C VAL A 49 -18.29 8.48 19.18
N ALA A 50 -17.43 8.76 20.16
CA ALA A 50 -17.67 8.47 21.57
C ALA A 50 -17.03 9.53 22.48
N GLY A 51 -17.78 10.03 23.47
CA GLY A 51 -17.24 11.00 24.44
C GLY A 51 -16.74 12.32 23.83
N GLY A 52 -17.25 12.71 22.66
CA GLY A 52 -16.77 13.88 21.91
C GLY A 52 -15.52 13.64 21.06
N VAL A 53 -14.96 12.42 21.09
CA VAL A 53 -13.82 12.01 20.26
C VAL A 53 -14.35 11.35 18.99
N ARG A 54 -13.78 11.72 17.85
CA ARG A 54 -14.04 11.13 16.54
C ARG A 54 -12.85 10.26 16.16
N GLU A 55 -13.10 9.08 15.64
CA GLU A 55 -12.06 8.17 15.15
C GLU A 55 -11.12 8.86 14.16
N ALA A 56 -11.69 9.62 13.21
CA ALA A 56 -10.92 10.37 12.22
C ALA A 56 -9.92 11.36 12.84
N ASP A 57 -10.26 12.00 13.97
CA ASP A 57 -9.34 12.94 14.64
C ASP A 57 -8.13 12.21 15.20
N VAL A 58 -8.33 11.03 15.78
CA VAL A 58 -7.25 10.21 16.36
C VAL A 58 -6.35 9.65 15.26
N SER A 59 -6.94 9.11 14.19
CA SER A 59 -6.17 8.49 13.12
C SER A 59 -5.37 9.50 12.28
N LEU A 60 -5.84 10.74 12.16
CA LEU A 60 -5.20 11.79 11.36
C LEU A 60 -4.32 12.76 12.16
N ASP A 61 -4.29 12.66 13.49
CA ASP A 61 -3.47 13.54 14.37
C ASP A 61 -1.96 13.42 14.10
N TRP A 62 -1.52 12.33 13.45
CA TRP A 62 -0.11 11.97 13.34
C TRP A 62 0.68 12.67 12.21
N ALA A 63 0.21 13.81 11.68
CA ALA A 63 0.88 14.54 10.59
C ALA A 63 0.94 16.06 10.83
#